data_AF-A0A7J8Q5R3-F1
#
_entry.id   AF-A0A7J8Q5R3-F1
#
_cell.length_a   1.000
_cell.length_b   1.000
_cell.length_c   1.000
_cell.angle_alpha   90.00
_cell.angle_beta   90.00
_cell.angle_gamma   90.00
#
_symmetry.space_group_name_H-M   'P 1'
#
loop_
_entity.id
_entity.type
_entity.pdbx_description
1 polymer ?
#
loop_
_entity_poly.entity_id
_entity_poly.type
_entity_poly.pdbx_seq_one_letter_code
_entity_poly.pdbx_strand_id
1 'polypeptide(L)'
;MKDSKDYYGLAPGKSALLRYAFPIKCTDVILADDKETVLEIRAEYDASKKSKPKGVLHWVAEPSPGSYPLKIEVRLFDKLFNSENPAELDNWLTDLNPNSKVVVTTAYAVPSLGKAAVGDTFQFERLGYFTVDKDSTAEKLVFNRTVTLKDTYSKGGK
;
A
#
# COMPACT_ATOMS: atom_id res chain seq x y z
N MET A 1 -10.36 -10.64 -17.11
CA MET A 1 -9.65 -10.91 -15.84
C MET A 1 -8.88 -12.23 -15.92
N LYS A 2 -7.74 -12.27 -16.62
CA LYS A 2 -6.81 -13.40 -16.54
C LYS A 2 -5.68 -12.98 -15.62
N ASP A 3 -5.36 -13.80 -14.63
CA ASP A 3 -4.18 -13.57 -13.80
C ASP A 3 -2.97 -14.33 -14.36
N SER A 4 -1.79 -14.08 -13.79
CA SER A 4 -0.57 -14.82 -14.10
C SER A 4 -0.33 -15.93 -13.08
N LYS A 5 0.43 -16.96 -13.48
CA LYS A 5 0.81 -18.10 -12.61
C LYS A 5 1.56 -17.64 -11.35
N ASP A 6 2.26 -16.51 -11.44
CA ASP A 6 3.08 -15.93 -10.37
C ASP A 6 2.36 -14.80 -9.61
N TYR A 7 1.08 -14.56 -9.92
CA TYR A 7 0.25 -13.64 -9.16
C TYR A 7 -0.29 -14.32 -7.90
N TYR A 8 0.24 -13.92 -6.74
CA TYR A 8 -0.17 -14.36 -5.41
C TYR A 8 -1.06 -13.34 -4.69
N GLY A 9 -1.74 -12.45 -5.43
CA GLY A 9 -2.81 -11.61 -4.90
C GLY A 9 -4.17 -12.28 -4.98
N LEU A 10 -5.23 -11.49 -4.81
CA LEU A 10 -6.61 -11.96 -4.94
C LEU A 10 -7.14 -11.69 -6.36
N ALA A 11 -7.77 -12.68 -6.97
CA ALA A 11 -8.36 -12.62 -8.31
C ALA A 11 -9.61 -13.52 -8.34
N PRO A 12 -10.54 -13.37 -9.30
CA PRO A 12 -11.74 -14.21 -9.37
C PRO A 12 -11.43 -15.71 -9.27
N GLY A 13 -12.05 -16.40 -8.31
CA GLY A 13 -11.85 -17.81 -8.03
C GLY A 13 -10.57 -18.18 -7.26
N LYS A 14 -9.62 -17.25 -7.07
CA LYS A 14 -8.42 -17.44 -6.24
C LYS A 14 -8.69 -17.13 -4.77
N SER A 15 -7.85 -17.73 -3.92
CA SER A 15 -7.82 -17.45 -2.49
C SER A 15 -6.53 -16.75 -2.07
N ALA A 16 -6.62 -15.94 -1.03
CA ALA A 16 -5.51 -15.30 -0.33
C ALA A 16 -5.76 -15.31 1.18
N LEU A 17 -4.70 -15.32 1.99
CA LEU A 17 -4.81 -15.17 3.44
C LEU A 17 -4.84 -13.69 3.80
N LEU A 18 -5.85 -13.25 4.55
CA LEU A 18 -5.77 -11.95 5.24
C LEU A 18 -4.82 -12.09 6.43
N ARG A 19 -3.81 -11.22 6.52
CA ARG A 19 -2.82 -11.25 7.60
C ARG A 19 -3.54 -11.21 8.96
N TYR A 20 -3.17 -12.11 9.86
CA TYR A 20 -3.75 -12.26 11.20
C TYR A 20 -5.25 -12.62 11.25
N ALA A 21 -5.86 -13.00 10.12
CA ALA A 21 -7.27 -13.34 10.06
C ALA A 21 -7.50 -14.72 9.37
N PHE A 22 -8.41 -14.77 8.40
CA PHE A 22 -8.83 -15.98 7.71
C PHE A 22 -8.45 -15.96 6.22
N PRO A 23 -8.27 -17.14 5.59
CA PRO A 23 -8.27 -17.24 4.14
C PRO A 23 -9.61 -16.75 3.58
N ILE A 24 -9.55 -16.02 2.47
CA ILE A 24 -10.72 -15.59 1.70
C ILE A 24 -10.60 -16.08 0.26
N LYS A 25 -11.73 -16.35 -0.40
CA LYS A 25 -11.83 -16.67 -1.82
C LYS A 25 -12.67 -15.61 -2.52
N CYS A 26 -12.14 -15.00 -3.58
CA CYS A 26 -12.90 -14.05 -4.39
C CYS A 26 -13.98 -14.78 -5.18
N THR A 27 -15.22 -14.38 -4.97
CA THR A 27 -16.41 -14.94 -5.61
C THR A 27 -16.95 -14.04 -6.71
N ASP A 28 -16.79 -12.73 -6.59
CA ASP A 28 -17.27 -11.76 -7.58
C ASP A 28 -16.48 -10.44 -7.56
N VAL A 29 -16.51 -9.72 -8.67
CA VAL A 29 -15.88 -8.40 -8.83
C VAL A 29 -16.88 -7.44 -9.47
N ILE A 30 -17.28 -6.42 -8.73
CA ILE A 30 -18.20 -5.40 -9.21
C ILE A 30 -17.39 -4.27 -9.85
N LEU A 31 -17.69 -4.00 -11.13
CA LEU A 31 -17.04 -2.97 -11.93
C LEU A 31 -17.94 -1.74 -12.06
N ALA A 32 -17.32 -0.58 -12.28
CA ALA A 32 -18.03 0.62 -12.70
C ALA A 32 -18.54 0.49 -14.14
N ASP A 33 -19.28 1.50 -14.59
CA ASP A 33 -19.89 1.53 -15.94
C ASP A 33 -18.84 1.48 -17.06
N ASP A 34 -17.62 1.97 -16.80
CA ASP A 34 -16.47 1.89 -17.71
C ASP A 34 -15.97 0.45 -17.94
N LYS A 35 -16.40 -0.51 -17.10
CA LYS A 35 -15.96 -1.91 -17.08
C LYS A 35 -14.45 -2.10 -16.84
N GLU A 36 -13.77 -1.08 -16.32
CA GLU A 36 -12.34 -1.09 -16.02
C GLU A 36 -12.07 -0.82 -14.54
N THR A 37 -12.81 0.11 -13.93
CA THR A 37 -12.65 0.48 -12.52
C THR A 37 -13.33 -0.53 -11.61
N VAL A 38 -12.56 -1.15 -10.71
CA VAL A 38 -13.08 -2.06 -9.67
C VAL A 38 -13.66 -1.25 -8.52
N LEU A 39 -14.95 -1.48 -8.21
CA LEU A 39 -15.67 -0.81 -7.12
C LEU A 39 -15.73 -1.66 -5.85
N GLU A 40 -15.97 -2.97 -5.99
CA GLU A 40 -16.13 -3.90 -4.88
C GLU A 40 -15.60 -5.29 -5.25
N ILE A 41 -15.01 -5.97 -4.28
CA ILE A 41 -14.66 -7.39 -4.39
C ILE A 41 -15.50 -8.15 -3.36
N ARG A 42 -16.26 -9.15 -3.83
CA ARG A 42 -16.99 -10.06 -2.94
C ARG A 42 -16.16 -11.30 -2.71
N ALA A 43 -16.12 -11.73 -1.45
CA ALA A 43 -15.36 -12.89 -1.05
C ALA A 43 -16.02 -13.67 0.07
N GLU A 44 -15.75 -14.97 0.11
CA GLU A 44 -16.14 -15.87 1.19
C GLU A 44 -14.91 -16.22 2.03
N TYR A 45 -15.05 -16.24 3.35
CA TYR A 45 -13.96 -16.61 4.26
C TYR A 45 -14.03 -18.08 4.69
N ASP A 46 -12.89 -18.73 4.86
CA ASP A 46 -12.76 -20.10 5.35
C ASP A 46 -12.49 -20.11 6.87
N ALA A 47 -13.56 -20.26 7.66
CA ALA A 47 -13.48 -20.36 9.11
C ALA A 47 -12.66 -21.57 9.60
N SER A 48 -12.61 -22.65 8.81
CA SER A 48 -11.89 -23.87 9.18
C SER A 48 -10.37 -23.73 9.05
N LYS A 49 -9.88 -22.69 8.37
CA LYS A 49 -8.46 -22.43 8.06
C LYS A 49 -7.74 -23.63 7.40
N LYS A 50 -8.48 -24.51 6.73
CA LYS A 50 -7.92 -25.67 6.03
C LYS A 50 -7.31 -25.29 4.69
N SER A 51 -7.84 -24.25 4.04
CA SER A 51 -7.23 -23.69 2.85
C SER A 51 -5.87 -23.06 3.17
N LYS A 52 -4.86 -23.34 2.34
CA LYS A 52 -3.51 -22.78 2.45
C LYS A 52 -3.18 -21.96 1.20
N PRO A 53 -3.69 -20.71 1.10
CA PRO A 53 -3.34 -19.83 0.00
C PRO A 53 -1.85 -19.55 -0.07
N LYS A 54 -1.34 -19.32 -1.29
CA LYS A 54 0.06 -18.90 -1.50
C LYS A 54 0.30 -17.44 -1.10
N GLY A 55 -0.73 -16.60 -1.24
CA GLY A 55 -0.69 -15.17 -0.99
C GLY A 55 -1.10 -14.79 0.42
N VAL A 56 -0.49 -13.74 0.96
CA VAL A 56 -0.91 -13.07 2.20
C VAL A 56 -1.07 -11.58 1.93
N LEU A 57 -2.24 -11.03 2.25
CA LEU A 57 -2.58 -9.61 2.06
C LEU A 57 -2.62 -8.89 3.41
N HIS A 58 -2.11 -7.66 3.46
CA HIS A 58 -2.49 -6.74 4.53
C HIS A 58 -3.93 -6.24 4.26
N TRP A 59 -4.60 -5.78 5.30
CA TRP A 59 -5.96 -5.27 5.22
C TRP A 59 -6.22 -4.32 6.38
N VAL A 60 -7.24 -3.49 6.23
CA VAL A 60 -7.79 -2.65 7.29
C VAL A 60 -9.29 -2.92 7.33
N ALA A 61 -9.83 -3.14 8.52
CA ALA A 61 -11.24 -3.43 8.70
C ALA A 61 -12.09 -2.20 8.35
N GLU A 62 -13.28 -2.47 7.82
CA GLU A 62 -14.33 -1.48 7.72
C GLU A 62 -14.77 -1.01 9.12
N PRO A 63 -15.40 0.18 9.24
CA PRO A 63 -16.00 0.62 10.49
C PRO A 63 -16.92 -0.43 11.12
N SER A 64 -16.73 -0.70 12.41
CA SER A 64 -17.61 -1.51 13.24
C SER A 64 -17.74 -0.89 14.63
N PRO A 65 -18.77 -1.23 15.43
CA PRO A 65 -18.93 -0.66 16.77
C PRO A 65 -17.66 -0.81 17.62
N GLY A 66 -17.07 0.33 18.00
CA GLY A 66 -15.84 0.38 18.82
C GLY A 66 -14.52 0.32 18.03
N SER A 67 -14.55 0.19 16.70
CA SER A 67 -13.34 0.20 15.87
C SER A 67 -13.59 0.90 14.54
N TYR A 68 -12.95 2.06 14.36
CA TYR A 68 -13.04 2.85 13.14
C TYR A 68 -11.66 2.99 12.51
N PRO A 69 -11.47 2.63 11.23
CA PRO A 69 -10.20 2.86 10.57
C PRO A 69 -9.92 4.36 10.50
N LEU A 70 -8.64 4.72 10.63
CA LEU A 70 -8.21 6.10 10.52
C LEU A 70 -8.06 6.46 9.05
N LYS A 71 -8.44 7.68 8.70
CA LYS A 71 -8.05 8.30 7.43
C LYS A 71 -6.75 9.05 7.63
N ILE A 72 -5.74 8.73 6.82
CA ILE A 72 -4.41 9.32 6.91
C ILE A 72 -3.94 9.82 5.55
N GLU A 73 -3.07 10.82 5.55
CA GLU A 73 -2.30 11.20 4.37
C GLU A 73 -1.00 10.39 4.34
N VAL A 74 -0.66 9.81 3.19
CA VAL A 74 0.60 9.10 2.99
C VAL A 74 1.37 9.75 1.85
N ARG A 75 2.61 10.13 2.12
CA ARG A 75 3.55 10.72 1.16
C ARG A 75 4.57 9.65 0.76
N LEU A 76 4.46 9.18 -0.46
CA LEU A 76 5.34 8.20 -1.05
C LEU A 76 6.49 8.93 -1.72
N PHE A 77 7.67 8.90 -1.09
CA PHE A 77 8.89 9.44 -1.67
C PHE A 77 9.58 8.40 -2.55
N ASP A 78 10.26 8.91 -3.57
CA ASP A 78 11.19 8.22 -4.46
C ASP A 78 12.39 9.14 -4.74
N LYS A 79 13.34 8.71 -5.58
CA LYS A 79 14.47 9.51 -6.01
C LYS A 79 14.01 10.87 -6.55
N LEU A 80 14.70 11.93 -6.14
CA LEU A 80 14.45 13.29 -6.62
C LEU A 80 14.83 13.45 -8.10
N PHE A 81 15.86 12.74 -8.54
CA PHE A 81 16.42 12.78 -9.88
C PHE A 81 16.29 11.43 -10.58
N ASN A 82 16.17 11.44 -11.90
CA ASN A 82 16.13 10.19 -12.68
C ASN A 82 17.55 9.64 -12.88
N SER A 83 18.53 10.52 -13.05
CA SER A 83 19.93 10.16 -13.26
C SER A 83 20.64 9.87 -11.94
N GLU A 84 21.65 8.99 -11.97
CA GLU A 84 22.47 8.69 -10.79
C GLU A 84 23.42 9.85 -10.44
N ASN A 85 23.91 10.58 -11.44
CA ASN A 85 24.80 11.72 -11.27
C ASN A 85 24.23 12.99 -11.95
N PRO A 86 23.18 13.61 -11.39
CA PRO A 86 22.57 14.80 -11.98
C PRO A 86 23.51 16.02 -12.02
N ALA A 87 24.60 16.01 -11.24
CA ALA A 87 25.58 17.11 -11.20
C ALA A 87 26.43 17.23 -12.48
N GLU A 88 26.48 16.18 -13.30
CA GLU A 88 27.16 16.20 -14.61
C GLU A 88 26.26 16.68 -15.75
N LEU A 89 24.97 16.96 -15.48
CA LEU A 89 24.05 17.46 -16.47
C LEU A 89 24.15 18.99 -16.57
N ASP A 90 24.20 19.50 -17.81
CA ASP A 90 24.21 20.95 -18.08
C ASP A 90 22.98 21.66 -17.48
N ASN A 91 21.83 20.97 -17.44
CA ASN A 91 20.59 21.47 -16.84
C ASN A 91 19.94 20.40 -15.95
N TRP A 92 20.50 20.20 -14.76
CA TRP A 92 20.01 19.22 -13.78
C TRP A 92 18.53 19.38 -13.39
N LEU A 93 17.94 20.58 -13.53
CA LEU A 93 16.52 20.81 -13.23
C LEU A 93 15.58 20.03 -14.15
N THR A 94 16.01 19.73 -15.39
CA THR A 94 15.21 18.91 -16.31
C THR A 94 15.22 17.43 -15.96
N ASP A 95 16.09 17.01 -15.03
CA ASP A 95 16.24 15.62 -14.60
C ASP A 95 15.40 15.28 -13.37
N LEU A 96 14.63 16.24 -12.84
CA LEU A 96 13.73 15.99 -11.72
C LEU A 96 12.73 14.88 -12.04
N ASN A 97 12.62 13.90 -11.14
CA ASN A 97 11.63 12.85 -11.21
C ASN A 97 10.25 13.43 -10.82
N PRO A 98 9.28 13.48 -11.75
CA PRO A 98 7.94 13.98 -11.44
C PRO A 98 7.20 13.12 -10.41
N ASN A 99 7.65 11.87 -10.22
CA ASN A 99 7.11 10.93 -9.23
C ASN A 99 7.95 10.85 -7.95
N SER A 100 8.91 11.76 -7.75
CA SER A 100 9.74 11.84 -6.54
C SER A 100 8.92 11.99 -5.25
N LYS A 101 7.68 12.49 -5.36
CA LYS A 101 6.70 12.54 -4.30
C LYS A 101 5.29 12.31 -4.86
N VAL A 102 4.64 11.25 -4.42
CA VAL A 102 3.20 11.00 -4.65
C VAL A 102 2.45 11.12 -3.34
N VAL A 103 1.40 11.93 -3.30
CA VAL A 103 0.57 12.13 -2.11
C VAL A 103 -0.73 11.35 -2.24
N VAL A 104 -0.95 10.38 -1.35
CA VAL A 104 -2.22 9.68 -1.18
C VAL A 104 -2.98 10.37 -0.05
N THR A 105 -4.00 11.16 -0.42
CA THR A 105 -4.74 12.02 0.52
C THR A 105 -5.70 11.26 1.42
N THR A 106 -6.17 10.09 0.98
CA THR A 106 -7.17 9.28 1.69
C THR A 106 -6.74 7.82 1.74
N ALA A 107 -5.72 7.52 2.54
CA ALA A 107 -5.37 6.15 2.88
C ALA A 107 -6.07 5.73 4.18
N TYR A 108 -6.29 4.42 4.36
CA TYR A 108 -6.85 3.87 5.59
C TYR A 108 -5.78 3.18 6.42
N ALA A 109 -5.85 3.36 7.74
CA ALA A 109 -4.95 2.73 8.68
C ALA A 109 -5.68 2.19 9.92
N VAL A 110 -5.00 1.31 10.66
CA VAL A 110 -5.55 0.71 11.88
C VAL A 110 -5.73 1.75 13.00
N PRO A 111 -6.76 1.62 13.86
CA PRO A 111 -7.04 2.59 14.93
C PRO A 111 -5.87 2.82 15.90
N SER A 112 -5.02 1.82 16.10
CA SER A 112 -3.88 1.89 17.02
C SER A 112 -2.85 2.96 16.64
N LEU A 113 -2.80 3.38 15.38
CA LEU A 113 -1.93 4.48 14.94
C LEU A 113 -2.43 5.87 15.39
N GLY A 114 -3.64 5.98 15.94
CA GLY A 114 -4.25 7.25 16.36
C GLY A 114 -3.50 7.97 17.47
N LYS A 115 -2.56 7.29 18.13
CA LYS A 115 -1.69 7.83 19.19
C LYS A 115 -0.25 8.03 18.74
N ALA A 116 0.04 7.85 17.45
CA ALA A 116 1.40 8.00 16.93
C ALA A 116 1.85 9.46 17.06
N ALA A 117 3.05 9.65 17.59
CA ALA A 117 3.68 10.95 17.75
C ALA A 117 4.57 11.27 16.55
N VAL A 118 4.82 12.56 16.31
CA VAL A 118 5.76 13.02 15.27
C VAL A 118 7.12 12.34 15.47
N GLY A 119 7.66 11.78 14.39
CA GLY A 119 8.92 11.03 14.41
C GLY A 119 8.80 9.55 14.75
N ASP A 120 7.64 9.07 15.23
CA ASP A 120 7.42 7.63 15.40
C ASP A 120 7.61 6.91 14.06
N THR A 121 8.15 5.69 14.13
CA THR A 121 8.44 4.88 12.93
C THR A 121 7.69 3.55 12.97
N PHE A 122 7.19 3.14 11.80
CA PHE A 122 6.40 1.94 11.64
C PHE A 122 6.77 1.22 10.35
N GLN A 123 6.68 -0.10 10.37
CA GLN A 123 6.61 -0.87 9.13
C GLN A 123 5.14 -1.03 8.74
N PHE A 124 4.73 -0.44 7.62
CA PHE A 124 3.43 -0.78 7.05
C PHE A 124 3.61 -2.07 6.24
N GLU A 125 2.92 -3.13 6.67
CA GLU A 125 3.15 -4.47 6.16
C GLU A 125 3.02 -4.55 4.63
N ARG A 126 4.04 -5.13 3.99
CA ARG A 126 4.15 -5.26 2.53
C ARG A 126 4.30 -3.95 1.75
N LEU A 127 4.33 -2.78 2.41
CA LEU A 127 4.40 -1.48 1.76
C LEU A 127 5.76 -0.80 1.94
N GLY A 128 6.30 -0.76 3.16
CA GLY A 128 7.55 -0.04 3.44
C GLY A 128 7.69 0.34 4.90
N TYR A 129 8.72 1.13 5.19
CA TYR A 129 8.88 1.81 6.47
C TYR A 129 8.41 3.25 6.35
N PHE A 130 7.69 3.72 7.36
CA PHE A 130 7.04 5.02 7.40
C PHE A 130 7.35 5.72 8.71
N THR A 131 7.36 7.05 8.66
CA THR A 131 7.46 7.89 9.85
C THR A 131 6.37 8.95 9.88
N VAL A 132 5.93 9.32 11.09
CA VAL A 132 4.95 10.41 11.28
C VAL A 132 5.63 11.74 10.99
N ASP A 133 5.13 12.43 9.97
CA ASP A 133 5.63 13.73 9.54
C ASP A 133 5.21 14.83 10.52
N LYS A 134 6.03 15.89 10.60
CA LYS A 134 5.78 17.07 11.44
C LYS A 134 4.52 17.85 11.09
N ASP A 135 3.99 17.69 9.87
CA ASP A 135 2.73 18.30 9.44
C ASP A 135 1.50 17.57 10.02
N SER A 136 1.70 16.50 10.81
CA SER A 136 0.61 15.81 11.50
C SER A 136 -0.02 16.69 12.59
N THR A 137 -1.34 16.65 12.69
CA THR A 137 -2.13 17.30 13.74
C THR A 137 -2.97 16.26 14.49
N ALA A 138 -3.70 16.69 15.53
CA ALA A 138 -4.61 15.81 16.26
C ALA A 138 -5.74 15.25 15.37
N GLU A 139 -6.10 15.96 14.31
CA GLU A 139 -7.19 15.62 13.38
C GLU A 139 -6.68 14.92 12.11
N LYS A 140 -5.38 15.04 11.81
CA LYS A 140 -4.80 14.55 10.56
C LYS A 140 -3.40 13.98 10.79
N LEU A 141 -3.28 12.66 10.67
CA LEU A 141 -1.98 12.01 10.66
C LEU A 141 -1.40 12.00 9.23
N VAL A 142 -0.13 12.35 9.13
CA VAL A 142 0.63 12.39 7.89
C VAL A 142 1.83 11.46 8.03
N PHE A 143 1.96 10.51 7.11
CA PHE A 143 3.06 9.55 7.11
C PHE A 143 3.94 9.72 5.87
N ASN A 144 5.25 9.80 6.06
CA ASN A 144 6.23 9.76 4.98
C ASN A 144 6.77 8.33 4.84
N ARG A 145 6.78 7.79 3.62
CA ARG A 145 7.53 6.55 3.34
C ARG A 145 9.02 6.86 3.38
N THR A 146 9.71 6.32 4.37
CA THR A 146 11.17 6.42 4.52
C THR A 146 11.88 5.57 3.48
N VAL A 147 11.47 4.30 3.32
CA VAL A 147 12.06 3.38 2.34
C VAL A 147 11.09 2.24 2.02
N THR A 148 11.20 1.64 0.83
CA THR A 148 10.48 0.43 0.44
C THR A 148 11.05 -0.82 1.15
N LEU A 149 10.28 -1.89 1.25
CA LEU A 149 10.73 -3.13 1.93
C LEU A 149 11.82 -3.89 1.17
N LYS A 150 11.80 -3.76 -0.15
CA LYS A 150 12.81 -4.30 -1.04
C LYS A 150 13.26 -3.19 -1.94
N ASP A 151 14.52 -3.29 -2.29
CA ASP A 151 15.09 -2.43 -3.28
C ASP A 151 14.46 -2.76 -4.66
N THR A 152 13.99 -1.73 -5.35
CA THR A 152 13.48 -1.83 -6.72
C THR A 152 14.54 -1.46 -7.75
N TYR A 153 15.78 -1.20 -7.33
CA TYR A 153 16.87 -0.98 -8.27
C TYR A 153 17.13 -2.24 -9.08
N SER A 154 16.77 -2.19 -10.36
CA SER A 154 17.45 -2.96 -11.39
C SER A 154 18.93 -2.67 -11.20
N LYS A 155 19.72 -3.69 -10.85
CA LYS A 155 21.18 -3.59 -11.01
C LYS A 155 21.40 -3.21 -12.47
N GLY A 156 21.76 -1.95 -12.72
CA GLY A 156 22.25 -1.52 -14.02
C GLY A 156 23.29 -2.54 -14.46
N GLY A 157 23.14 -3.02 -15.70
CA GLY A 157 24.06 -4.00 -16.27
C GLY A 157 25.50 -3.54 -16.10
N LYS A 158 26.40 -4.51 -15.92
CA LYS A 158 27.82 -4.30 -16.18
C LYS A 158 28.04 -3.69 -17.56
#